data_AF-A0A5E4KDN4-F1
#
_entry.id   AF-A0A5E4KDN4-F1
#
_cell.length_a   1.000
_cell.length_b   1.000
_cell.length_c   1.000
_cell.angle_alpha   90.00
_cell.angle_beta   90.00
_cell.angle_gamma   90.00
#
_symmetry.space_group_name_H-M   'P 1'
#
loop_
_entity.id
_entity.type
_entity.pdbx_description
1 polymer ?
#
loop_
_entity_poly.entity_id
_entity_poly.type
_entity_poly.pdbx_seq_one_letter_code
_entity_poly.pdbx_strand_id
1 'polypeptide(L)'
;MVLAFFGVTRTETEVKAACGTTELGTTPVQISAAAQKSGLKATSVKNANIDDLKQEIKEGKPVIALIDPSYLYGGVSGFGHFIVIVGFTDTELVYHDPDVPEGEFMQCNHEAFRAAWNATRCWMIKIDKE
;
A
#
# COMPACT_ATOMS: atom_id res chain seq x y z
N MET A 1 -5.03 6.93 5.96
CA MET A 1 -3.58 6.88 6.28
C MET A 1 -2.75 7.73 5.33
N VAL A 2 -2.49 7.30 4.08
CA VAL A 2 -1.51 7.99 3.20
C VAL A 2 -1.91 9.43 2.83
N LEU A 3 -3.18 9.71 2.55
CA LEU A 3 -3.63 11.11 2.31
C LEU A 3 -3.34 12.02 3.51
N ALA A 4 -3.61 11.54 4.72
CA ALA A 4 -3.39 12.29 5.95
C ALA A 4 -1.89 12.55 6.19
N PHE A 5 -1.01 11.60 5.85
CA PHE A 5 0.45 11.80 5.87
C PHE A 5 0.87 13.00 5.00
N PHE A 6 0.23 13.18 3.85
CA PHE A 6 0.47 14.34 2.97
C PHE A 6 -0.29 15.61 3.37
N GLY A 7 -1.03 15.60 4.48
CA GLY A 7 -1.80 16.75 4.97
C GLY A 7 -3.20 16.87 4.38
N VAL A 8 -3.69 15.83 3.68
CA VAL A 8 -5.04 15.80 3.10
C VAL A 8 -5.95 14.96 4.01
N THR A 9 -6.73 15.63 4.84
CA THR A 9 -7.68 14.97 5.75
C THR A 9 -8.97 14.60 5.01
N ARG A 10 -9.30 13.31 5.01
CA ARG A 10 -10.56 12.74 4.47
C ARG A 10 -11.03 11.62 5.38
N THR A 11 -12.34 11.48 5.50
CA THR A 11 -12.99 10.31 6.11
C THR A 11 -12.81 9.08 5.21
N GLU A 12 -12.89 7.89 5.80
CA GLU A 12 -12.82 6.65 5.03
C GLU A 12 -13.95 6.55 3.99
N THR A 13 -15.15 7.02 4.33
CA THR A 13 -16.29 7.08 3.41
C THR A 13 -16.00 7.95 2.18
N GLU A 14 -15.40 9.13 2.38
CA GLU A 14 -14.99 9.99 1.26
C GLU A 14 -13.91 9.33 0.39
N VAL A 15 -12.92 8.67 1.02
CA VAL A 15 -11.86 7.96 0.28
C VAL A 15 -12.44 6.81 -0.53
N LYS A 16 -13.33 6.00 0.07
CA LYS A 16 -14.04 4.90 -0.59
C LYS A 16 -14.83 5.39 -1.81
N ALA A 17 -15.55 6.50 -1.66
CA ALA A 17 -16.30 7.11 -2.75
C ALA A 17 -15.37 7.65 -3.86
N ALA A 18 -14.26 8.30 -3.49
CA ALA A 18 -13.28 8.84 -4.46
C ALA A 18 -12.59 7.72 -5.27
N CYS A 19 -12.31 6.58 -4.64
CA CYS A 19 -11.82 5.36 -5.27
C CYS A 19 -12.85 4.67 -6.17
N GLY A 20 -14.15 4.93 -5.97
CA GLY A 20 -15.21 4.16 -6.63
C GLY A 20 -15.17 2.68 -6.24
N THR A 21 -14.85 2.41 -4.97
CA THR A 21 -14.79 1.05 -4.41
C THR A 21 -16.15 0.35 -4.54
N THR A 22 -16.13 -0.90 -4.99
CA THR A 22 -17.33 -1.74 -5.10
C THR A 22 -17.26 -2.91 -4.11
N GLU A 23 -18.26 -3.79 -4.14
CA GLU A 23 -18.24 -5.04 -3.37
C GLU A 23 -17.09 -5.98 -3.79
N LEU A 24 -16.54 -5.81 -5.00
CA LEU A 24 -15.37 -6.55 -5.49
C LEU A 24 -14.04 -5.91 -5.06
N GLY A 25 -14.08 -4.81 -4.32
CA GLY A 25 -12.91 -4.10 -3.82
C GLY A 25 -12.51 -2.88 -4.65
N THR A 26 -11.22 -2.54 -4.60
CA THR A 26 -10.62 -1.37 -5.25
C THR A 26 -9.36 -1.77 -6.00
N THR A 27 -9.16 -1.27 -7.20
CA THR A 27 -7.96 -1.56 -8.00
C THR A 27 -6.83 -0.56 -7.71
N PRO A 28 -5.55 -0.90 -7.99
CA PRO A 28 -4.43 0.04 -7.85
C PRO A 28 -4.62 1.33 -8.65
N VAL A 29 -5.19 1.24 -9.85
CA VAL A 29 -5.47 2.38 -10.73
C VAL A 29 -6.50 3.31 -10.08
N GLN A 30 -7.58 2.76 -9.53
CA GLN A 30 -8.60 3.54 -8.82
C GLN A 30 -8.03 4.28 -7.61
N ILE A 31 -7.18 3.63 -6.80
CA ILE A 31 -6.52 4.27 -5.66
C ILE A 31 -5.64 5.43 -6.13
N SER A 32 -4.83 5.22 -7.17
CA SER A 32 -3.97 6.29 -7.71
C SER A 32 -4.79 7.47 -8.26
N ALA A 33 -5.91 7.20 -8.95
CA ALA A 33 -6.80 8.24 -9.46
C ALA A 33 -7.49 9.02 -8.33
N ALA A 34 -7.85 8.36 -7.23
CA ALA A 34 -8.42 9.01 -6.05
C ALA A 34 -7.42 9.93 -5.35
N ALA A 35 -6.16 9.50 -5.25
CA ALA A 35 -5.08 10.34 -4.73
C ALA A 35 -4.83 11.57 -5.62
N GLN A 36 -4.85 11.39 -6.95
CA GLN A 36 -4.76 12.50 -7.91
C GLN A 36 -5.90 13.51 -7.76
N LYS A 37 -7.15 13.05 -7.66
CA LYS A 37 -8.32 13.91 -7.39
C LYS A 37 -8.20 14.66 -6.05
N SER A 38 -7.37 14.17 -5.14
CA SER A 38 -7.11 14.79 -3.84
C SER A 38 -5.92 15.76 -3.85
N GLY A 39 -5.36 16.07 -5.03
CA GLY A 39 -4.27 17.05 -5.19
C GLY A 39 -2.87 16.48 -4.97
N LEU A 40 -2.68 15.16 -5.13
CA LEU A 40 -1.38 14.50 -5.00
C LEU A 40 -0.91 13.95 -6.35
N LYS A 41 0.39 13.82 -6.53
CA LYS A 41 0.94 13.00 -7.62
C LYS A 41 0.83 11.55 -7.21
N ALA A 42 0.19 10.71 -8.02
CA ALA A 42 0.14 9.29 -7.76
C ALA A 42 0.29 8.46 -9.03
N THR A 43 0.92 7.30 -8.92
CA THR A 43 1.12 6.37 -10.05
C THR A 43 1.06 4.94 -9.55
N SER A 44 0.16 4.14 -10.13
CA SER A 44 0.13 2.70 -9.93
C SER A 44 1.16 2.02 -10.83
N VAL A 45 2.05 1.23 -10.25
CA VAL A 45 3.11 0.50 -10.96
C VAL A 45 2.88 -0.99 -10.79
N LYS A 46 2.87 -1.72 -11.91
CA LYS A 46 2.79 -3.19 -11.96
C LYS A 46 4.18 -3.75 -12.20
N ASN A 47 4.48 -4.94 -11.66
CA ASN A 47 5.79 -5.58 -11.77
C ASN A 47 6.91 -4.66 -11.25
N ALA A 48 6.65 -3.91 -10.17
CA ALA A 48 7.62 -2.99 -9.62
C ALA A 48 8.83 -3.75 -9.04
N ASN A 49 9.98 -3.08 -9.03
CA ASN A 49 11.19 -3.60 -8.37
C ASN A 49 11.15 -3.26 -6.87
N ILE A 50 11.64 -4.17 -6.02
CA ILE A 50 11.84 -3.91 -4.60
C ILE A 50 12.78 -2.74 -4.34
N ASP A 51 13.76 -2.50 -5.23
CA ASP A 51 14.68 -1.38 -5.10
C ASP A 51 13.97 -0.04 -5.29
N ASP A 52 13.01 0.04 -6.22
CA ASP A 52 12.18 1.24 -6.41
C ASP A 52 11.34 1.51 -5.16
N LEU A 53 10.76 0.46 -4.58
CA LEU A 53 9.98 0.56 -3.34
C LEU A 53 10.87 1.06 -2.19
N LYS A 54 12.06 0.49 -2.01
CA LYS A 54 13.03 0.93 -0.99
C LYS A 54 13.46 2.38 -1.21
N GLN A 55 13.63 2.81 -2.45
CA GLN A 55 13.99 4.19 -2.79
C GLN A 55 12.89 5.17 -2.34
N GLU A 56 11.61 4.86 -2.58
CA GLU A 56 10.50 5.70 -2.08
C GLU A 56 10.55 5.85 -0.56
N ILE A 57 10.75 4.74 0.16
CA ILE A 57 10.80 4.76 1.62
C ILE A 57 12.01 5.54 2.12
N LYS A 58 13.16 5.43 1.46
CA LYS A 58 14.36 6.22 1.77
C LYS A 58 14.14 7.72 1.55
N GLU A 59 13.29 8.10 0.61
CA GLU A 59 12.85 9.48 0.38
C GLU A 59 11.77 9.95 1.35
N GLY A 60 11.38 9.12 2.33
CA GLY A 60 10.34 9.43 3.31
C GLY A 60 8.92 9.35 2.73
N LYS A 61 8.73 8.63 1.62
CA LYS A 61 7.44 8.50 0.94
C LYS A 61 6.85 7.11 1.22
N PRO A 62 5.68 7.03 1.89
CA PRO A 62 5.02 5.75 2.11
C PRO A 62 4.52 5.16 0.79
N VAL A 63 4.55 3.84 0.68
CA VAL A 63 4.11 3.11 -0.52
C VAL A 63 2.91 2.23 -0.18
N ILE A 64 1.85 2.31 -0.98
CA ILE A 64 0.75 1.34 -0.86
C ILE A 64 1.10 0.12 -1.71
N ALA A 65 1.19 -1.06 -1.12
CA ALA A 65 1.49 -2.32 -1.81
C ALA A 65 0.29 -3.26 -1.78
N LEU A 66 0.01 -3.93 -2.90
CA LEU A 66 -0.98 -5.00 -2.97
C LEU A 66 -0.28 -6.33 -2.70
N ILE A 67 -0.70 -7.09 -1.70
CA ILE A 67 -0.11 -8.38 -1.34
C ILE A 67 -1.16 -9.49 -1.36
N ASP A 68 -0.72 -10.75 -1.41
CA ASP A 68 -1.53 -11.88 -0.97
C ASP A 68 -1.28 -12.09 0.53
N PRO A 69 -2.26 -11.82 1.40
CA PRO A 69 -2.07 -11.84 2.86
C PRO A 69 -1.77 -13.24 3.39
N SER A 70 -2.07 -14.32 2.64
CA SER A 70 -1.82 -15.69 3.10
C SER A 70 -0.34 -15.98 3.37
N TYR A 71 0.57 -15.26 2.72
CA TYR A 71 2.02 -15.39 2.95
C TYR A 71 2.51 -14.65 4.19
N LEU A 72 1.75 -13.69 4.72
CA LEU A 72 2.10 -12.96 5.94
C LEU A 72 1.35 -13.48 7.17
N TYR A 73 0.07 -13.82 6.99
CA TYR A 73 -0.84 -14.12 8.10
C TYR A 73 -1.37 -15.55 8.09
N GLY A 74 -1.09 -16.32 7.04
CA GLY A 74 -1.74 -17.60 6.79
C GLY A 74 -3.16 -17.44 6.22
N GLY A 75 -3.86 -18.56 6.03
CA GLY A 75 -5.23 -18.57 5.48
C GLY A 75 -5.29 -18.91 3.99
N VAL A 76 -6.35 -18.45 3.32
CA VAL A 76 -6.65 -18.81 1.92
C VAL A 76 -5.93 -17.88 0.96
N SER A 77 -5.12 -18.45 0.07
CA SER A 77 -4.41 -17.70 -0.98
C SER A 77 -5.33 -17.26 -2.12
N GLY A 78 -4.89 -16.26 -2.89
CA GLY A 78 -5.54 -15.82 -4.13
C GLY A 78 -6.43 -14.58 -3.98
N PHE A 79 -6.44 -13.95 -2.80
CA PHE A 79 -7.12 -12.69 -2.55
C PHE A 79 -6.10 -11.57 -2.32
N GLY A 80 -6.41 -10.36 -2.79
CA GLY A 80 -5.53 -9.20 -2.66
C GLY A 80 -5.86 -8.39 -1.42
N HIS A 81 -4.82 -7.94 -0.70
CA HIS A 81 -4.91 -7.03 0.43
C HIS A 81 -3.95 -5.86 0.26
N PHE A 82 -4.36 -4.64 0.61
CA PHE A 82 -3.49 -3.47 0.51
C PHE A 82 -2.91 -3.12 1.88
N ILE A 83 -1.58 -2.98 1.92
CA ILE A 83 -0.84 -2.50 3.10
C ILE A 83 -0.06 -1.23 2.76
N VAL A 84 0.29 -0.43 3.76
CA VAL A 84 1.08 0.79 3.60
C VAL A 84 2.47 0.56 4.16
N ILE A 85 3.46 0.43 3.27
CA ILE A 85 4.87 0.30 3.65
C ILE A 85 5.39 1.66 4.09
N VAL A 86 6.05 1.71 5.25
CA VAL A 86 6.57 2.94 5.85
C VAL A 86 8.04 2.83 6.26
N GLY A 87 8.62 1.63 6.25
CA GLY A 87 10.00 1.43 6.69
C GLY A 87 10.64 0.15 6.18
N PHE A 88 11.96 0.16 6.12
CA PHE A 88 12.81 -1.02 5.98
C PHE A 88 13.91 -0.97 7.02
N THR A 89 14.20 -2.11 7.63
CA THR A 89 15.43 -2.39 8.35
C THR A 89 16.24 -3.41 7.55
N ASP A 90 17.40 -3.81 8.08
CA ASP A 90 18.23 -4.85 7.44
C ASP A 90 17.52 -6.21 7.37
N THR A 91 16.62 -6.48 8.32
CA THR A 91 15.95 -7.78 8.47
C THR A 91 14.46 -7.74 8.16
N GLU A 92 13.82 -6.58 8.34
CA GLU A 92 12.37 -6.46 8.38
C GLU A 92 11.86 -5.30 7.53
N LEU A 93 10.60 -5.41 7.15
CA LEU A 93 9.81 -4.36 6.54
C LEU A 93 8.76 -3.93 7.55
N VAL A 94 8.55 -2.61 7.67
CA VAL A 94 7.59 -2.00 8.60
C VAL A 94 6.43 -1.42 7.79
N TYR A 95 5.20 -1.71 8.20
CA TYR A 95 4.00 -1.30 7.49
C TYR A 95 2.80 -1.07 8.41
N HIS A 96 1.80 -0.37 7.89
CA HIS A 96 0.46 -0.36 8.45
C HIS A 96 -0.46 -1.29 7.66
N ASP A 97 -1.27 -2.05 8.38
CA ASP A 97 -2.36 -2.83 7.83
C ASP A 97 -3.69 -2.14 8.16
N PRO A 98 -4.58 -1.88 7.18
CA PRO A 98 -5.88 -1.26 7.45
C PRO A 98 -6.78 -2.09 8.37
N ASP A 99 -6.57 -3.40 8.49
CA ASP A 99 -7.34 -4.28 9.37
C ASP A 99 -6.81 -4.29 10.82
N VAL A 100 -5.64 -3.68 11.06
CA VAL A 100 -5.07 -3.54 12.40
C VAL A 100 -5.53 -2.22 13.02
N PRO A 101 -6.21 -2.25 14.18
CA PRO A 101 -6.75 -1.05 14.80
C PRO A 101 -5.65 -0.12 15.30
N GLU A 102 -6.02 1.14 15.52
CA GLU A 102 -5.18 2.18 16.17
C GLU A 102 -3.87 2.53 15.45
N GLY A 103 -3.66 2.04 14.22
CA GLY A 103 -2.50 2.39 13.41
C GLY A 103 -1.20 1.81 13.98
N GLU A 104 -1.26 0.65 14.62
CA GLU A 104 -0.06 -0.06 15.05
C GLU A 104 0.86 -0.35 13.86
N PHE A 105 2.17 -0.36 14.14
CA PHE A 105 3.16 -0.77 13.17
C PHE A 105 3.26 -2.30 13.17
N MET A 106 3.05 -2.87 12.00
CA MET A 106 3.33 -4.28 11.74
C MET A 106 4.73 -4.45 11.16
N GLN A 107 5.29 -5.63 11.37
CA GLN A 107 6.61 -6.00 10.87
C GLN A 107 6.58 -7.40 10.28
N CYS A 108 7.30 -7.60 9.17
CA CYS A 108 7.55 -8.91 8.62
C CYS A 108 8.95 -8.98 8.01
N ASN A 109 9.52 -10.18 7.89
CA ASN A 109 10.80 -10.33 7.21
C ASN A 109 10.68 -10.06 5.70
N HIS A 110 11.79 -9.72 5.06
CA HIS A 110 11.77 -9.32 3.65
C HIS A 110 11.36 -10.45 2.70
N GLU A 111 11.59 -11.70 3.05
CA GLU A 111 11.27 -12.86 2.21
C GLU A 111 9.76 -13.11 2.17
N ALA A 112 9.11 -13.07 3.34
CA ALA A 112 7.67 -13.21 3.48
C ALA A 112 6.94 -12.11 2.72
N PHE A 113 7.36 -10.84 2.87
CA PHE A 113 6.83 -9.74 2.07
C PHE A 113 7.00 -9.97 0.57
N ARG A 114 8.21 -10.36 0.13
CA ARG A 114 8.47 -10.60 -1.29
C ARG A 114 7.59 -11.71 -1.85
N ALA A 115 7.38 -12.80 -1.11
CA ALA A 115 6.48 -13.87 -1.53
C ALA A 115 5.04 -13.35 -1.67
N ALA A 116 4.55 -12.63 -0.66
CA ALA A 116 3.21 -12.03 -0.64
C ALA A 116 2.99 -11.05 -1.81
N TRP A 117 3.99 -10.21 -2.08
CA TRP A 117 3.95 -9.18 -3.12
C TRP A 117 4.14 -9.75 -4.54
N ASN A 118 4.97 -10.78 -4.70
CA ASN A 118 5.16 -11.46 -5.98
C ASN A 118 3.87 -12.18 -6.42
N ALA A 119 3.12 -12.77 -5.49
CA ALA A 119 1.85 -13.45 -5.77
C ALA A 119 0.82 -12.53 -6.45
N THR A 120 0.90 -11.21 -6.19
CA THR A 120 0.03 -10.18 -6.77
C THR A 120 0.72 -9.39 -7.89
N ARG A 121 1.84 -9.87 -8.43
CA ARG A 121 2.62 -9.23 -9.52
C ARG A 121 3.22 -7.87 -9.13
N CYS A 122 3.65 -7.75 -7.88
CA CYS A 122 4.40 -6.61 -7.36
C CYS A 122 3.71 -5.26 -7.66
N TRP A 123 2.40 -5.20 -7.42
CA TRP A 123 1.67 -3.94 -7.56
C TRP A 123 2.01 -3.01 -6.41
N MET A 124 2.36 -1.77 -6.73
CA MET A 124 2.48 -0.70 -5.76
C MET A 124 1.92 0.60 -6.29
N ILE A 125 1.62 1.53 -5.40
CA ILE A 125 1.19 2.89 -5.72
C ILE A 125 2.18 3.85 -5.06
N LYS A 126 2.86 4.61 -5.92
CA LYS A 126 3.72 5.72 -5.53
C LYS A 126 2.85 6.95 -5.34
N ILE A 127 3.04 7.70 -4.26
CA ILE A 127 2.31 8.93 -3.96
C ILE A 127 3.31 9.99 -3.51
N ASP A 128 3.19 11.20 -4.04
CA ASP A 128 4.05 12.34 -3.74
C ASP A 128 3.23 13.64 -3.68
N LYS A 129 3.81 14.68 -3.08
CA LYS A 129 3.26 16.04 -3.18
C LYS A 129 3.46 16.58 -4.60
N GLU A 130 2.60 17.50 -5.02
CA GLU A 130 2.82 18.26 -6.27
C GLU A 130 4.12 19.07 -6.24
#